data_AF-A0A2R6DXT1-F1
#
_entry.id   AF-A0A2R6DXT1-F1
#
_cell.length_a   1.000
_cell.length_b   1.000
_cell.length_c   1.000
_cell.angle_alpha   90.00
_cell.angle_beta   90.00
_cell.angle_gamma   90.00
#
_symmetry.space_group_name_H-M   'P 1'
#
loop_
_entity.id
_entity.type
_entity.pdbx_description
1 polymer ?
#
loop_
_entity_poly.entity_id
_entity_poly.type
_entity_poly.pdbx_seq_one_letter_code
_entity_poly.pdbx_strand_id
1 'polypeptide(L)'
;IETPAQVPYGDTLQADVTLLNFGNSGGEHPIQYGIGGSLVGSATADAAPGETTSVSFEFDTNRVVRGAYVQAVTSLYDAETKQVQIGSGGGPPAIIGGSAPQDVDGDGTYEDVDGDGEFTIRDVQLLFEHRNDDAVQNNAGAFDFAGSDPDSVTIADIQAQFQKLQEWEG
;
A
#
# COMPACT_ATOMS: atom_id res chain seq x y z
N ILE A 1 10.17 7.97 8.77
CA ILE A 1 10.39 6.77 7.91
C ILE A 1 10.27 7.11 6.43
N GLU A 2 11.31 6.89 5.64
CA GLU A 2 11.29 6.99 4.18
C GLU A 2 11.04 5.61 3.57
N THR A 3 10.01 5.50 2.74
CA THR A 3 9.53 4.23 2.13
C THR A 3 8.57 4.58 1.00
N PRO A 4 8.40 3.71 -0.01
CA PRO A 4 7.25 3.81 -0.90
C PRO A 4 5.92 3.64 -0.14
N ALA A 5 4.86 4.25 -0.66
CA ALA A 5 3.50 4.08 -0.15
C ALA A 5 2.85 2.77 -0.61
N GLN A 6 3.34 2.19 -1.71
CA GLN A 6 2.90 0.92 -2.25
C GLN A 6 4.10 0.10 -2.74
N VAL A 7 4.04 -1.21 -2.57
CA VAL A 7 5.08 -2.15 -3.01
C VAL A 7 4.44 -3.37 -3.69
N PRO A 8 4.99 -3.85 -4.82
CA PRO A 8 4.55 -5.08 -5.43
C PRO A 8 4.60 -6.28 -4.46
N TYR A 9 3.58 -7.14 -4.49
CA TYR A 9 3.62 -8.44 -3.84
C TYR A 9 4.67 -9.30 -4.53
N GLY A 10 5.58 -9.86 -3.75
CA GLY A 10 6.74 -10.58 -4.24
C GLY A 10 8.02 -9.73 -4.24
N ASP A 11 7.89 -8.40 -4.22
CA ASP A 11 9.02 -7.48 -4.15
C ASP A 11 9.44 -7.22 -2.71
N THR A 12 10.63 -6.63 -2.54
CA THR A 12 11.15 -6.25 -1.23
C THR A 12 10.72 -4.82 -0.90
N LEU A 13 10.07 -4.66 0.25
CA LEU A 13 9.82 -3.35 0.84
C LEU A 13 11.10 -2.88 1.54
N GLN A 14 11.62 -1.72 1.12
CA GLN A 14 12.73 -1.05 1.80
C GLN A 14 12.21 0.15 2.60
N ALA A 15 12.59 0.21 3.88
CA ALA A 15 12.30 1.32 4.77
C ALA A 15 13.60 1.91 5.33
N ASP A 16 13.89 3.15 4.96
CA ASP A 16 15.04 3.92 5.43
C ASP A 16 14.60 4.83 6.58
N VAL A 17 15.32 4.79 7.69
CA VAL A 17 14.97 5.46 8.94
C VAL A 17 16.11 6.37 9.35
N THR A 18 15.84 7.66 9.47
CA THR A 18 16.76 8.64 10.04
C THR A 18 16.40 8.92 11.50
N LEU A 19 17.40 8.83 12.37
CA LEU A 19 17.26 8.91 13.82
C LEU A 19 18.17 10.03 14.32
N LEU A 20 17.68 10.84 15.27
CA LEU A 20 18.47 11.87 15.97
C LEU A 20 18.67 11.45 17.43
N ASN A 21 19.92 11.40 17.88
CA ASN A 21 20.21 11.21 19.30
C ASN A 21 20.03 12.54 20.05
N PHE A 22 18.88 12.72 20.69
CA PHE A 22 18.59 13.88 21.55
C PHE A 22 19.22 13.81 22.95
N GLY A 23 19.87 12.69 23.28
CA GLY A 23 20.53 12.47 24.57
C GLY A 23 21.89 13.15 24.66
N ASN A 24 22.46 13.14 25.86
CA ASN A 24 23.80 13.69 26.15
C ASN A 24 24.91 12.62 26.14
N SER A 25 24.57 11.38 25.81
CA SER A 25 25.48 10.24 25.70
C SER A 25 25.30 9.55 24.35
N GLY A 26 26.40 9.14 23.71
CA GLY A 26 26.35 8.24 22.57
C GLY A 26 26.15 6.79 22.99
N GLY A 27 26.03 5.90 22.00
CA GLY A 27 25.92 4.46 22.23
C GLY A 27 24.92 3.79 21.28
N GLU A 28 24.94 2.46 21.30
CA GLU A 28 24.05 1.62 20.51
C GLU A 28 22.65 1.54 21.14
N HIS A 29 21.64 1.85 20.35
CA HIS A 29 20.24 1.76 20.73
C HIS A 29 19.48 0.80 19.80
N PRO A 30 18.71 -0.16 20.35
CA PRO A 30 17.93 -1.07 19.53
C PRO A 30 16.76 -0.34 18.87
N ILE A 31 16.59 -0.58 17.57
CA ILE A 31 15.50 -0.12 16.74
C ILE A 31 14.75 -1.35 16.23
N GLN A 32 13.44 -1.35 16.42
CA GLN A 32 12.54 -2.42 15.99
C GLN A 32 11.74 -1.96 14.78
N TYR A 33 11.55 -2.86 13.82
CA TYR A 33 10.72 -2.63 12.64
C TYR A 33 9.60 -3.66 12.60
N GLY A 34 8.37 -3.20 12.47
CA GLY A 34 7.17 -4.02 12.45
C GLY A 34 6.26 -3.74 11.26
N ILE A 35 5.51 -4.76 10.86
CA ILE A 35 4.49 -4.72 9.80
C ILE A 35 3.21 -5.35 10.36
N GLY A 36 2.07 -4.66 10.24
CA GLY A 36 0.79 -5.17 10.73
C GLY A 36 0.80 -5.49 12.24
N GLY A 37 1.57 -4.73 13.02
CA GLY A 37 1.74 -4.94 14.46
C GLY A 37 2.68 -6.10 14.85
N SER A 38 3.25 -6.83 13.88
CA SER A 38 4.23 -7.89 14.15
C SER A 38 5.65 -7.37 13.98
N LEU A 39 6.56 -7.71 14.90
CA LEU A 39 7.99 -7.43 14.76
C LEU A 39 8.59 -8.28 13.63
N VAL A 40 9.14 -7.63 12.61
CA VAL A 40 9.70 -8.30 11.43
C VAL A 40 11.22 -8.10 11.27
N GLY A 41 11.79 -7.08 11.91
CA GLY A 41 13.21 -6.79 11.88
C GLY A 41 13.69 -5.99 13.09
N SER A 42 15.00 -5.99 13.31
CA SER A 42 15.65 -5.17 14.33
C SER A 42 17.05 -4.77 13.90
N ALA A 43 17.45 -3.55 14.25
CA ALA A 43 18.79 -3.01 14.01
C ALA A 43 19.28 -2.28 15.26
N THR A 44 20.57 -1.91 15.28
CA THR A 44 21.15 -1.04 16.29
C THR A 44 21.58 0.26 15.64
N ALA A 45 21.12 1.38 16.20
CA ALA A 45 21.54 2.71 15.80
C ALA A 45 22.60 3.22 16.79
N ASP A 46 23.75 3.64 16.28
CA ASP A 46 24.79 4.33 17.06
C ASP A 46 24.96 5.75 16.52
N ALA A 47 24.84 6.73 17.42
CA ALA A 47 24.98 8.14 17.13
C ALA A 47 25.53 8.87 18.36
N ALA A 48 26.46 9.80 18.12
CA ALA A 48 26.92 10.73 19.15
C ALA A 48 25.78 11.68 19.59
N PRO A 49 25.91 12.33 20.77
CA PRO A 49 24.94 13.32 21.24
C PRO A 49 24.69 14.43 20.22
N GLY A 50 23.42 14.67 19.87
CA GLY A 50 23.00 15.69 18.91
C GLY A 50 23.22 15.32 17.44
N GLU A 51 23.79 14.16 17.14
CA GLU A 51 24.02 13.69 15.77
C GLU A 51 22.89 12.80 15.26
N THR A 52 22.78 12.75 13.92
CA THR A 52 21.85 11.85 13.24
C THR A 52 22.55 10.60 12.74
N THR A 53 21.82 9.49 12.67
CA THR A 53 22.25 8.25 12.04
C THR A 53 21.08 7.65 11.26
N SER A 54 21.37 6.70 10.36
CA SER A 54 20.34 6.04 9.57
C SER A 54 20.48 4.53 9.66
N VAL A 55 19.33 3.84 9.66
CA VAL A 55 19.24 2.39 9.53
C VAL A 55 18.23 2.05 8.44
N SER A 56 18.48 0.95 7.74
CA SER A 56 17.60 0.47 6.68
C SER A 56 17.06 -0.91 7.05
N PHE A 57 15.78 -1.12 6.78
CA PHE A 57 15.11 -2.40 6.93
C PHE A 57 14.62 -2.88 5.58
N GLU A 58 14.74 -4.18 5.35
CA GLU A 58 14.16 -4.86 4.19
C GLU A 58 13.11 -5.86 4.68
N PHE A 59 11.99 -5.89 3.98
CA PHE A 59 10.90 -6.82 4.27
C PHE A 59 10.44 -7.54 3.00
N ASP A 60 10.51 -8.87 3.04
CA ASP A 60 9.98 -9.74 1.99
C ASP A 60 8.45 -9.79 2.08
N THR A 61 7.79 -9.19 1.09
CA THR A 61 6.34 -9.07 1.04
C THR A 61 5.62 -10.42 0.86
N ASN A 62 6.32 -11.49 0.46
CA ASN A 62 5.74 -12.84 0.41
C ASN A 62 5.34 -13.38 1.80
N ARG A 63 5.80 -12.73 2.88
CA ARG A 63 5.54 -13.12 4.28
C ARG A 63 4.17 -12.67 4.79
N VAL A 64 3.44 -11.88 4.02
CA VAL A 64 2.12 -11.36 4.35
C VAL A 64 1.18 -11.60 3.17
N VAL A 65 -0.12 -11.45 3.39
CA VAL A 65 -1.08 -11.42 2.29
C VAL A 65 -1.10 -10.03 1.66
N ARG A 66 -1.70 -9.90 0.47
CA ARG A 66 -1.91 -8.59 -0.13
C ARG A 66 -2.84 -7.73 0.73
N GLY A 67 -2.64 -6.41 0.73
CA GLY A 67 -3.48 -5.44 1.42
C GLY A 67 -2.70 -4.34 2.13
N ALA A 68 -3.43 -3.55 2.90
CA ALA A 68 -2.92 -2.41 3.66
C ALA A 68 -2.27 -2.84 4.97
N TYR A 69 -1.07 -2.33 5.23
CA TYR A 69 -0.35 -2.54 6.48
C TYR A 69 0.13 -1.22 7.07
N VAL A 70 0.04 -1.14 8.40
CA VAL A 70 0.83 -0.16 9.15
C VAL A 70 2.22 -0.74 9.36
N GLN A 71 3.22 -0.05 8.83
CA GLN A 71 4.59 -0.25 9.23
C GLN A 71 4.93 0.66 10.41
N ALA A 72 5.74 0.14 11.33
CA ALA A 72 6.12 0.82 12.56
C ALA A 72 7.63 0.71 12.76
N VAL A 73 8.26 1.83 13.09
CA VAL A 73 9.62 1.85 13.63
C VAL A 73 9.53 2.28 15.08
N THR A 74 10.11 1.48 15.98
CA THR A 74 10.03 1.70 17.42
C THR A 74 11.43 1.70 18.02
N SER A 75 11.71 2.73 18.81
CA SER A 75 12.86 2.82 19.69
C SER A 75 12.43 2.71 21.15
N LEU A 76 13.36 2.81 22.08
CA LEU A 76 13.03 2.88 23.52
C LEU A 76 12.26 4.15 23.91
N TYR A 77 12.29 5.20 23.09
CA TYR A 77 11.81 6.53 23.44
C TYR A 77 10.66 7.02 22.56
N ASP A 78 10.59 6.55 21.32
CA ASP A 78 9.65 7.03 20.32
C ASP A 78 9.25 5.92 19.36
N ALA A 79 8.09 6.09 18.74
CA ALA A 79 7.57 5.22 17.70
C ALA A 79 6.97 6.05 16.56
N GLU A 80 7.35 5.73 15.34
CA GLU A 80 6.81 6.32 14.13
C GLU A 80 6.08 5.24 13.32
N THR A 81 4.93 5.58 12.75
CA THR A 81 4.15 4.66 11.91
C THR A 81 3.82 5.28 10.57
N LYS A 82 3.74 4.46 9.52
CA LYS A 82 3.31 4.88 8.19
C LYS A 82 2.51 3.75 7.52
N GLN A 83 1.55 4.09 6.68
CA GLN A 83 0.82 3.11 5.89
C GLN A 83 1.67 2.65 4.70
N VAL A 84 1.53 1.37 4.33
CA VAL A 84 2.09 0.79 3.10
C VAL A 84 1.11 -0.23 2.53
N GLN A 85 0.87 -0.15 1.21
CA GLN A 85 0.13 -1.17 0.48
C GLN A 85 1.09 -2.22 -0.06
N ILE A 86 0.77 -3.49 0.18
CA ILE A 86 1.49 -4.63 -0.39
C ILE A 86 0.54 -5.31 -1.38
N GLY A 87 0.78 -5.19 -2.68
CA GLY A 87 -0.23 -5.54 -3.69
C GLY A 87 0.30 -5.53 -5.10
N SER A 88 -0.53 -5.42 -6.14
CA SER A 88 -0.01 -5.32 -7.52
C SER A 88 0.83 -4.04 -7.63
N GLY A 89 2.14 -4.18 -7.76
CA GLY A 89 3.02 -3.03 -7.76
C GLY A 89 3.18 -2.49 -9.17
N GLY A 90 2.80 -1.21 -9.30
CA GLY A 90 2.13 -0.73 -10.50
C GLY A 90 0.72 -1.28 -10.48
N GLY A 91 -0.26 -0.42 -10.19
CA GLY A 91 -1.66 -0.78 -10.36
C GLY A 91 -1.95 -1.29 -11.78
N PRO A 92 -3.19 -1.73 -12.05
CA PRO A 92 -3.58 -2.12 -13.40
C PRO A 92 -3.14 -1.08 -14.45
N PRO A 93 -2.81 -1.49 -15.69
CA PRO A 93 -2.54 -0.54 -16.75
C PRO A 93 -3.78 0.30 -17.05
N ALA A 94 -3.60 1.46 -17.68
CA ALA A 94 -4.72 2.25 -18.19
C ALA A 94 -5.65 1.41 -19.07
N ILE A 95 -6.95 1.42 -18.76
CA ILE A 95 -7.96 0.60 -19.45
C ILE A 95 -8.30 1.21 -20.81
N ILE A 96 -8.58 2.52 -20.81
CA ILE A 96 -8.63 3.34 -22.02
C ILE A 96 -7.39 4.23 -22.00
N GLY A 97 -6.59 4.20 -23.07
CA GLY A 97 -5.29 4.89 -23.11
C GLY A 97 -5.31 6.26 -22.42
N GLY A 98 -4.50 6.42 -21.36
CA GLY A 98 -4.65 7.50 -20.40
C GLY A 98 -3.87 7.24 -19.11
N SER A 99 -4.39 7.73 -17.98
CA SER A 99 -3.86 7.45 -16.65
C SER A 99 -4.17 6.02 -16.21
N ALA A 100 -3.32 5.46 -15.35
CA ALA A 100 -3.61 4.17 -14.72
C ALA A 100 -4.68 4.35 -13.63
N PRO A 101 -5.51 3.33 -13.38
CA PRO A 101 -6.43 3.36 -12.26
C PRO A 101 -5.73 3.62 -10.92
N GLN A 102 -6.45 4.21 -9.97
CA GLN A 102 -5.97 4.54 -8.63
C GLN A 102 -6.85 3.93 -7.54
N ASP A 103 -6.18 3.47 -6.49
CA ASP A 103 -6.79 3.09 -5.21
C ASP A 103 -6.84 4.36 -4.35
N VAL A 104 -8.01 5.00 -4.29
CA VAL A 104 -8.16 6.34 -3.69
C VAL A 104 -8.46 6.30 -2.20
N ASP A 105 -8.89 5.16 -1.66
CA ASP A 105 -9.15 4.97 -0.23
C ASP A 105 -8.19 4.02 0.48
N GLY A 106 -7.32 3.35 -0.26
CA GLY A 106 -6.28 2.48 0.26
C GLY A 106 -6.80 1.13 0.75
N ASP A 107 -7.95 0.65 0.28
CA ASP A 107 -8.46 -0.67 0.66
C ASP A 107 -7.93 -1.82 -0.22
N GLY A 108 -7.23 -1.48 -1.29
CA GLY A 108 -6.59 -2.42 -2.22
C GLY A 108 -7.40 -2.69 -3.50
N THR A 109 -8.63 -2.19 -3.61
CA THR A 109 -9.34 -2.08 -4.90
C THR A 109 -9.10 -0.71 -5.53
N TYR A 110 -9.31 -0.59 -6.84
CA TYR A 110 -8.98 0.61 -7.61
C TYR A 110 -10.28 1.26 -8.12
N GLU A 111 -10.85 2.18 -7.32
CA GLU A 111 -12.14 2.82 -7.56
C GLU A 111 -12.09 3.86 -8.68
N ASP A 112 -10.99 4.60 -8.78
CA ASP A 112 -10.72 5.57 -9.85
C ASP A 112 -10.19 4.79 -11.05
N VAL A 113 -11.11 4.36 -11.91
CA VAL A 113 -10.84 3.44 -13.03
C VAL A 113 -10.29 4.19 -14.23
N ASP A 114 -10.62 5.47 -14.38
CA ASP A 114 -10.12 6.31 -15.47
C ASP A 114 -8.84 7.10 -15.13
N GLY A 115 -8.45 7.09 -13.85
CA GLY A 115 -7.21 7.64 -13.33
C GLY A 115 -7.22 9.17 -13.24
N ASP A 116 -8.38 9.81 -13.10
CA ASP A 116 -8.50 11.26 -13.00
C ASP A 116 -8.40 11.81 -11.56
N GLY A 117 -8.35 10.91 -10.57
CA GLY A 117 -8.23 11.21 -9.16
C GLY A 117 -9.57 11.35 -8.41
N GLU A 118 -10.70 11.12 -9.08
CA GLU A 118 -12.03 11.14 -8.47
C GLU A 118 -12.70 9.76 -8.62
N PHE A 119 -13.43 9.29 -7.60
CA PHE A 119 -14.29 8.12 -7.74
C PHE A 119 -15.72 8.57 -8.07
N THR A 120 -16.18 8.26 -9.27
CA THR A 120 -17.47 8.71 -9.81
C THR A 120 -18.26 7.59 -10.50
N ILE A 121 -19.47 7.92 -10.96
CA ILE A 121 -20.27 7.00 -11.79
C ILE A 121 -19.59 6.65 -13.12
N ARG A 122 -18.67 7.50 -13.60
CA ARG A 122 -17.94 7.24 -14.85
C ARG A 122 -17.03 6.03 -14.71
N ASP A 123 -16.41 5.84 -13.56
CA ASP A 123 -15.54 4.71 -13.26
C ASP A 123 -16.30 3.39 -13.30
N VAL A 124 -17.50 3.37 -12.71
CA VAL A 124 -18.40 2.21 -12.72
C VAL A 124 -18.81 1.86 -14.15
N GLN A 125 -19.15 2.87 -14.94
CA GLN A 125 -19.53 2.68 -16.35
C GLN A 125 -18.34 2.19 -17.18
N LEU A 126 -17.15 2.73 -16.95
CA LEU A 126 -15.93 2.36 -17.66
C LEU A 126 -15.52 0.93 -17.36
N LEU A 127 -15.51 0.54 -16.08
CA LEU A 127 -15.21 -0.84 -15.69
C LEU A 127 -16.25 -1.82 -16.24
N PHE A 128 -17.53 -1.43 -16.27
CA PHE A 128 -18.58 -2.26 -16.88
C PHE A 128 -18.35 -2.45 -18.39
N GLU A 129 -18.02 -1.38 -19.12
CA GLU A 129 -17.80 -1.40 -20.57
C GLU A 129 -16.58 -2.26 -20.94
N HIS A 130 -15.48 -2.09 -20.20
CA HIS A 130 -14.20 -2.73 -20.47
C HIS A 130 -13.92 -3.96 -19.62
N ARG A 131 -14.91 -4.47 -18.87
CA ARG A 131 -14.71 -5.52 -17.88
C ARG A 131 -14.02 -6.75 -18.45
N ASN A 132 -14.27 -7.09 -19.72
CA ASN A 132 -13.74 -8.29 -20.36
C ASN A 132 -12.40 -8.06 -21.07
N ASP A 133 -11.85 -6.84 -21.02
CA ASP A 133 -10.59 -6.53 -21.67
C ASP A 133 -9.43 -7.15 -20.89
N ASP A 134 -8.35 -7.49 -21.60
CA ASP A 134 -7.15 -8.10 -21.01
C ASP A 134 -6.55 -7.21 -19.91
N ALA A 135 -6.63 -5.89 -20.04
CA ALA A 135 -6.16 -4.94 -19.03
C ALA A 135 -6.89 -5.12 -17.68
N VAL A 136 -8.17 -5.47 -17.71
CA VAL A 136 -9.01 -5.68 -16.54
C VAL A 136 -8.90 -7.11 -16.03
N GLN A 137 -9.11 -8.11 -16.91
CA GLN A 137 -9.13 -9.51 -16.50
C GLN A 137 -7.76 -10.02 -16.01
N ASN A 138 -6.65 -9.55 -16.61
CA ASN A 138 -5.31 -9.93 -16.11
C ASN A 138 -4.94 -9.24 -14.79
N ASN A 139 -5.75 -8.28 -14.33
CA ASN A 139 -5.56 -7.55 -13.07
C ASN A 139 -6.81 -7.64 -12.19
N ALA A 140 -7.55 -8.76 -12.27
CA ALA A 140 -8.85 -8.89 -11.63
C ALA A 140 -8.86 -8.54 -10.13
N GLY A 141 -7.82 -8.93 -9.39
CA GLY A 141 -7.71 -8.59 -7.97
C GLY A 141 -7.67 -7.09 -7.64
N ALA A 142 -7.39 -6.21 -8.60
CA ALA A 142 -7.50 -4.76 -8.44
C ALA A 142 -8.95 -4.25 -8.54
N PHE A 143 -9.86 -5.07 -9.08
CA PHE A 143 -11.24 -4.73 -9.37
C PHE A 143 -12.24 -5.74 -8.78
N ASP A 144 -11.81 -6.63 -7.87
CA ASP A 144 -12.64 -7.62 -7.17
C ASP A 144 -13.40 -6.96 -6.00
N PHE A 145 -14.24 -5.97 -6.32
CA PHE A 145 -15.02 -5.23 -5.33
C PHE A 145 -16.00 -6.13 -4.56
N ALA A 146 -16.44 -7.25 -5.17
CA ALA A 146 -17.33 -8.18 -4.50
C ALA A 146 -16.59 -9.17 -3.58
N GLY A 147 -15.26 -9.30 -3.72
CA GLY A 147 -14.44 -10.29 -3.01
C GLY A 147 -14.84 -11.74 -3.32
N SER A 148 -15.49 -11.96 -4.47
CA SER A 148 -16.18 -13.21 -4.79
C SER A 148 -15.39 -14.10 -5.74
N ASP A 149 -14.54 -13.50 -6.57
CA ASP A 149 -13.66 -14.19 -7.52
C ASP A 149 -12.38 -13.36 -7.75
N PRO A 150 -11.26 -13.72 -7.10
CA PRO A 150 -10.03 -12.94 -7.20
C PRO A 150 -9.35 -13.05 -8.58
N ASP A 151 -9.77 -14.01 -9.41
CA ASP A 151 -9.15 -14.31 -10.71
C ASP A 151 -9.97 -13.76 -11.91
N SER A 152 -11.16 -13.18 -11.68
CA SER A 152 -11.98 -12.62 -12.75
C SER A 152 -12.86 -11.47 -12.29
N VAL A 153 -12.94 -10.41 -13.11
CA VAL A 153 -13.90 -9.31 -12.88
C VAL A 153 -15.25 -9.68 -13.46
N THR A 154 -16.25 -9.76 -12.59
CA THR A 154 -17.60 -10.21 -12.87
C THR A 154 -18.62 -9.07 -12.78
N ILE A 155 -19.89 -9.38 -13.03
CA ILE A 155 -20.98 -8.42 -12.81
C ILE A 155 -21.19 -8.16 -11.31
N ALA A 156 -20.85 -9.10 -10.43
CA ALA A 156 -20.95 -8.89 -8.99
C ALA A 156 -20.03 -7.75 -8.54
N ASP A 157 -18.84 -7.65 -9.14
CA ASP A 157 -17.88 -6.58 -8.85
C ASP A 157 -18.41 -5.21 -9.26
N ILE A 158 -19.05 -5.11 -10.43
CA ILE A 158 -19.69 -3.86 -10.87
C ILE A 158 -20.81 -3.44 -9.91
N GLN A 159 -21.60 -4.41 -9.44
CA GLN A 159 -22.68 -4.14 -8.47
C GLN A 159 -22.12 -3.66 -7.13
N ALA A 160 -21.03 -4.28 -6.66
CA ALA A 160 -20.34 -3.88 -5.44
C ALA A 160 -19.69 -2.50 -5.57
N GLN A 161 -19.03 -2.20 -6.69
CA GLN A 161 -18.45 -0.88 -6.98
C GLN A 161 -19.53 0.21 -6.97
N PHE A 162 -20.69 -0.05 -7.59
CA PHE A 162 -21.80 0.90 -7.59
C PHE A 162 -22.42 1.09 -6.19
N GLN A 163 -22.43 0.05 -5.35
CA GLN A 163 -22.85 0.20 -3.95
C GLN A 163 -21.84 1.05 -3.18
N LYS A 164 -20.53 0.79 -3.34
CA LYS A 164 -19.45 1.57 -2.72
C LYS A 164 -19.55 3.06 -3.10
N LEU A 165 -19.85 3.37 -4.36
CA LEU A 165 -20.07 4.76 -4.81
C LEU A 165 -21.24 5.45 -4.08
N GLN A 166 -22.35 4.76 -3.85
CA GLN A 166 -23.49 5.35 -3.11
C GLN A 166 -23.13 5.66 -1.65
N GLU A 167 -22.26 4.85 -1.05
CA GLU A 167 -21.74 5.10 0.30
C GLU A 167 -20.70 6.23 0.29
N TRP A 168 -19.96 6.40 -0.81
CA TRP A 168 -18.97 7.47 -1.01
C TRP A 168 -19.61 8.86 -1.13
N GLU A 169 -20.75 8.95 -1.80
CA GLU A 169 -21.48 10.20 -2.03
C GLU A 169 -22.43 10.59 -0.88
N GLY A 170 -22.62 9.72 0.12
CA GLY A 170 -23.58 9.87 1.22
C GLY A 170 -23.00 10.48 2.49
#